data_AF-A0A5C1ADA8-F1
#
_entry.id   AF-A0A5C1ADA8-F1
#
_cell.length_a   1.000
_cell.length_b   1.000
_cell.length_c   1.000
_cell.angle_alpha   90.00
_cell.angle_beta   90.00
_cell.angle_gamma   90.00
#
_symmetry.space_group_name_H-M   'P 1'
#
loop_
_entity.id
_entity.type
_entity.pdbx_description
1 polymer ?
#
loop_
_entity_poly.entity_id
_entity_poly.type
_entity_poly.pdbx_seq_one_letter_code
_entity_poly.pdbx_strand_id
1 'polypeptide(L)'
;MLFFLFFFLLAGHALMDFALQGDAIAVCKCRKANSPLQKSVPWYYWMFAHAILHGATVGVVIYMAGGFTPLTITAYATVETVVHGIADVLKCEGYTSIHVDQAFHVVCKLAWALMLVNGVTLAA
;
A
#
# COMPACT_ATOMS: atom_id res chain seq x y z
N MET A 1 12.46 -4.36 -17.33
CA MET A 1 11.30 -4.71 -16.49
C MET A 1 11.45 -4.24 -15.04
N LEU A 2 12.53 -4.59 -14.33
CA LEU A 2 12.73 -4.22 -12.92
C LEU A 2 12.58 -2.72 -12.63
N PHE A 3 13.33 -1.87 -13.34
CA PHE A 3 13.26 -0.42 -13.13
C PHE A 3 11.86 0.14 -13.38
N PHE A 4 11.19 -0.32 -14.44
CA PHE A 4 9.82 0.08 -14.77
C PHE A 4 8.85 -0.23 -13.63
N LEU A 5 8.83 -1.48 -13.16
CA LEU A 5 7.96 -1.90 -12.06
C LEU A 5 8.27 -1.11 -10.80
N PHE A 6 9.55 -1.05 -10.39
CA PHE A 6 9.94 -0.36 -9.17
C PHE A 6 9.56 1.12 -9.19
N PHE A 7 9.83 1.81 -10.30
CA PHE A 7 9.51 3.22 -10.47
C PHE A 7 8.01 3.47 -10.33
N PHE A 8 7.16 2.72 -11.05
CA PHE A 8 5.72 2.93 -11.01
C PHE A 8 5.06 2.45 -9.72
N LEU A 9 5.59 1.41 -9.07
CA LEU A 9 5.14 0.98 -7.75
C LEU A 9 5.44 2.04 -6.69
N LEU A 10 6.62 2.67 -6.76
CA LEU A 10 7.01 3.75 -5.84
C LEU A 10 6.22 5.03 -6.11
N ALA A 11 6.05 5.41 -7.38
CA ALA A 11 5.22 6.55 -7.77
C ALA A 11 3.76 6.35 -7.37
N GLY A 12 3.22 5.14 -7.55
CA GLY A 12 1.87 4.79 -7.12
C GLY A 12 1.68 4.90 -5.61
N HIS A 13 2.66 4.43 -4.82
CA HIS A 13 2.67 4.66 -3.37
C HIS A 13 2.63 6.16 -3.04
N ALA A 14 3.52 6.95 -3.64
CA ALA A 14 3.58 8.39 -3.37
C ALA A 14 2.28 9.12 -3.77
N LEU A 15 1.65 8.72 -4.88
CA LEU A 15 0.37 9.24 -5.32
C LEU A 15 -0.71 8.99 -4.25
N MET A 16 -0.80 7.78 -3.71
CA MET A 16 -1.80 7.45 -2.70
C MET A 16 -1.55 8.17 -1.36
N ASP A 17 -0.30 8.16 -0.87
CA ASP A 17 0.04 8.66 0.47
C ASP A 17 0.14 10.20 0.58
N PHE A 18 0.46 10.89 -0.52
CA PHE A 18 0.74 12.33 -0.48
C PHE A 18 -0.21 13.16 -1.34
N ALA A 19 -0.62 12.67 -2.50
CA ALA A 19 -1.48 13.45 -3.39
C ALA A 19 -2.97 13.18 -3.16
N LEU A 20 -3.35 11.92 -2.90
CA LEU A 20 -4.75 11.51 -2.75
C LEU A 20 -5.19 11.32 -1.29
N GLN A 21 -4.25 11.11 -0.37
CA GLN A 21 -4.54 11.10 1.05
C GLN A 21 -4.69 12.53 1.58
N GLY A 22 -5.93 12.98 1.75
CA GLY A 22 -6.21 14.21 2.48
C GLY A 22 -6.04 14.04 4.00
N ASP A 23 -5.94 15.17 4.70
CA ASP A 23 -5.74 15.24 6.17
C ASP A 23 -6.75 14.39 6.96
N ALA A 24 -8.00 14.32 6.47
CA ALA A 24 -9.05 13.53 7.10
C ALA A 24 -8.67 12.04 7.18
N ILE A 25 -8.17 11.44 6.09
CA ILE A 25 -7.74 10.03 6.07
C ILE A 25 -6.49 9.86 6.93
N ALA A 26 -5.51 10.75 6.78
CA ALA A 26 -4.24 10.69 7.50
C ALA A 26 -4.45 10.66 9.03
N VAL A 27 -5.41 11.43 9.54
CA VAL A 27 -5.77 11.45 10.97
C VAL A 27 -6.73 10.31 11.32
N CYS A 28 -7.81 10.12 10.57
CA CYS A 28 -8.89 9.21 10.97
C CYS A 28 -8.55 7.74 10.81
N LYS A 29 -7.52 7.38 10.03
CA LYS A 29 -6.98 6.00 10.00
C LYS A 29 -6.29 5.61 11.31
N CYS A 30 -5.80 6.57 12.09
CA CYS A 30 -5.11 6.28 13.35
C CYS A 30 -6.10 6.06 14.50
N ARG A 31 -6.12 4.84 15.07
CA ARG A 31 -7.04 4.43 16.14
C ARG A 31 -7.08 5.35 17.36
N LYS A 32 -5.95 5.96 17.72
CA LYS A 32 -5.81 6.85 18.89
C LYS A 32 -6.10 8.32 18.58
N ALA A 33 -6.50 8.66 17.35
CA ALA A 33 -6.82 10.03 16.99
C ALA A 33 -8.07 10.54 17.73
N ASN A 34 -8.11 11.84 18.00
CA ASN A 34 -9.29 12.49 18.61
C ASN A 34 -9.99 13.40 17.58
N SER A 35 -10.36 12.83 16.43
CA SER A 35 -11.07 13.55 15.37
C SER A 35 -12.58 13.40 15.51
N PRO A 36 -13.39 14.47 15.38
CA PRO A 36 -14.85 14.35 15.31
C PRO A 36 -15.33 13.43 14.19
N LEU A 37 -14.64 13.41 13.04
CA LEU A 37 -14.99 12.55 11.90
C LEU A 37 -14.84 11.05 12.22
N GLN A 38 -13.87 10.71 13.06
CA GLN A 38 -13.65 9.33 13.48
C GLN A 38 -14.77 8.80 14.40
N LYS A 39 -15.55 9.71 15.04
CA LYS A 39 -16.75 9.33 15.81
C LYS A 39 -17.89 8.91 14.90
N SER A 40 -17.98 9.48 13.69
CA SER A 40 -19.00 9.14 12.70
C SER A 40 -18.63 7.90 11.88
N VAL A 41 -17.34 7.75 11.54
CA VAL A 41 -16.82 6.62 10.79
C VAL A 41 -15.64 6.00 11.56
N PRO A 42 -15.78 4.77 12.08
CA PRO A 42 -14.73 4.11 12.85
C PRO A 42 -13.38 4.02 12.10
N TRP A 43 -12.28 4.11 12.84
CA TRP A 43 -10.91 4.17 12.30
C TRP A 43 -10.56 3.02 11.33
N TYR A 44 -11.10 1.82 11.57
CA TYR A 44 -10.78 0.64 10.76
C TYR A 44 -11.34 0.74 9.34
N TYR A 45 -12.42 1.50 9.11
CA TYR A 45 -12.91 1.77 7.75
C TYR A 45 -11.96 2.71 7.00
N TRP A 46 -11.46 3.76 7.67
CA TRP A 46 -10.45 4.66 7.11
C TRP A 46 -9.16 3.92 6.79
N MET A 47 -8.69 3.10 7.73
CA MET A 47 -7.48 2.30 7.57
C MET A 47 -7.62 1.30 6.42
N PHE A 48 -8.70 0.52 6.40
CA PHE A 48 -8.92 -0.47 5.36
C PHE A 48 -9.09 0.18 3.98
N ALA A 49 -9.86 1.27 3.87
CA ALA A 49 -10.05 2.00 2.62
C ALA A 49 -8.73 2.57 2.09
N HIS A 50 -7.87 3.08 2.98
CA HIS A 50 -6.55 3.54 2.59
C HIS A 50 -5.67 2.36 2.12
N ALA A 51 -5.55 1.31 2.94
CA ALA A 51 -4.70 0.16 2.63
C ALA A 51 -5.11 -0.58 1.34
N ILE A 52 -6.42 -0.74 1.09
CA ILE A 52 -6.90 -1.42 -0.13
C ILE A 52 -6.60 -0.61 -1.39
N LEU A 53 -6.57 0.73 -1.32
CA LEU A 53 -6.17 1.57 -2.46
C LEU A 53 -4.69 1.41 -2.79
N HIS A 54 -3.82 1.21 -1.79
CA HIS A 54 -2.42 0.87 -2.03
C HIS A 54 -2.27 -0.49 -2.71
N GLY A 55 -3.01 -1.49 -2.23
CA GLY A 55 -3.07 -2.81 -2.87
C GLY A 55 -3.58 -2.75 -4.31
N ALA A 56 -4.69 -2.05 -4.54
CA ALA A 56 -5.25 -1.84 -5.87
C ALA A 56 -4.26 -1.14 -6.80
N THR A 57 -3.53 -0.13 -6.30
CA THR A 57 -2.50 0.57 -7.07
C THR A 57 -1.38 -0.38 -7.52
N VAL A 58 -0.92 -1.26 -6.62
CA VAL A 58 0.04 -2.32 -6.99
C VAL A 58 -0.54 -3.24 -8.07
N GLY A 59 -1.78 -3.70 -7.89
CA GLY A 59 -2.45 -4.55 -8.87
C GLY A 59 -2.57 -3.90 -10.25
N VAL A 60 -2.94 -2.62 -10.32
CA VAL A 60 -3.05 -1.85 -11.57
C VAL A 60 -1.68 -1.72 -12.24
N VAL A 61 -0.62 -1.41 -11.51
CA VAL A 61 0.74 -1.32 -12.08
C VAL A 61 1.18 -2.66 -12.66
N ILE A 62 0.94 -3.77 -11.96
CA ILE A 62 1.28 -5.12 -12.44
C ILE A 62 0.45 -5.48 -13.68
N TYR A 63 -0.86 -5.19 -13.67
CA TYR A 63 -1.73 -5.42 -14.82
C TYR A 63 -1.25 -4.66 -16.06
N MET A 64 -0.89 -3.38 -15.91
CA MET A 64 -0.36 -2.53 -16.98
C MET A 64 1.01 -2.98 -17.50
N ALA A 65 1.84 -3.60 -16.65
CA ALA A 65 3.12 -4.17 -17.09
C ALA A 65 2.95 -5.37 -18.03
N GLY A 66 1.79 -6.05 -17.96
CA GLY A 66 1.44 -7.19 -18.81
C GLY A 66 2.16 -8.48 -18.44
N GLY A 67 1.64 -9.61 -18.94
CA GLY A 67 2.29 -10.92 -18.79
C GLY A 67 2.05 -11.63 -17.45
N PHE A 68 1.21 -11.10 -16.57
CA PHE A 68 0.87 -11.72 -15.27
C PHE A 68 -0.57 -12.25 -15.28
N THR A 69 -0.79 -13.38 -14.62
CA THR A 69 -2.12 -13.98 -14.47
C THR A 69 -2.99 -13.13 -13.53
N PRO A 70 -4.34 -13.18 -13.66
CA PRO A 70 -5.24 -12.52 -12.71
C PRO A 70 -4.98 -12.93 -11.26
N LEU A 71 -4.66 -14.20 -11.01
CA LEU A 71 -4.33 -14.72 -9.68
C LEU A 71 -3.05 -14.10 -9.12
N THR A 72 -2.01 -13.92 -9.94
CA THR A 72 -0.79 -13.21 -9.52
C THR A 72 -1.12 -11.76 -9.16
N ILE A 73 -1.86 -11.06 -10.02
CA ILE A 73 -2.20 -9.64 -9.82
C ILE A 73 -2.99 -9.47 -8.51
N THR A 74 -4.03 -10.27 -8.29
CA THR A 74 -4.87 -10.17 -7.09
C THR A 74 -4.12 -10.60 -5.83
N ALA A 75 -3.21 -11.58 -5.91
CA ALA A 75 -2.38 -11.98 -4.79
C ALA A 75 -1.46 -10.84 -4.32
N TYR A 76 -0.70 -10.23 -5.24
CA TYR A 76 0.17 -9.09 -4.89
C TYR A 76 -0.62 -7.89 -4.36
N ALA A 77 -1.78 -7.58 -4.97
CA ALA A 77 -2.66 -6.52 -4.48
C ALA A 77 -3.18 -6.80 -3.06
N THR A 78 -3.55 -8.05 -2.77
CA THR A 78 -4.04 -8.46 -1.44
C THR A 78 -2.92 -8.41 -0.41
N VAL A 79 -1.75 -8.93 -0.74
CA VAL A 79 -0.60 -8.93 0.17
C VAL A 79 -0.15 -7.50 0.46
N GLU A 80 -0.07 -6.63 -0.54
CA GLU A 80 0.20 -5.21 -0.34
C GLU A 80 -0.85 -4.56 0.58
N THR A 81 -2.14 -4.84 0.38
CA THR A 81 -3.20 -4.31 1.26
C THR A 81 -2.94 -4.65 2.72
N VAL A 82 -2.58 -5.91 3.01
CA VAL A 82 -2.30 -6.37 4.38
C VAL A 82 -1.00 -5.74 4.91
N VAL A 83 0.08 -5.81 4.13
CA VAL A 83 1.41 -5.32 4.53
C VAL A 83 1.40 -3.82 4.77
N HIS A 84 0.76 -3.05 3.89
CA HIS A 84 0.60 -1.60 4.03
C HIS A 84 -0.26 -1.25 5.24
N GLY A 85 -1.40 -1.93 5.42
CA GLY A 85 -2.25 -1.74 6.59
C GLY A 85 -1.54 -2.02 7.91
N ILE A 86 -0.70 -3.06 7.98
CA ILE A 86 0.12 -3.35 9.18
C ILE A 86 1.13 -2.23 9.43
N ALA A 87 1.86 -1.78 8.40
CA ALA A 87 2.85 -0.70 8.53
C ALA A 87 2.19 0.59 9.06
N ASP A 88 1.03 0.94 8.50
CA ASP A 88 0.26 2.10 8.92
C ASP A 88 -0.27 1.98 10.36
N VAL A 89 -0.74 0.80 10.77
CA VAL A 89 -1.14 0.56 12.17
C VAL A 89 0.06 0.75 13.09
N LEU A 90 1.23 0.19 12.75
CA LEU A 90 2.44 0.36 13.55
C LEU A 90 2.84 1.83 13.70
N LYS A 91 2.78 2.61 12.60
CA LYS A 91 3.03 4.06 12.60
C LYS A 91 2.00 4.80 13.46
N CYS A 92 0.71 4.60 13.20
CA CYS A 92 -0.38 5.25 13.92
C CYS A 92 -0.41 4.93 15.43
N GLU A 93 0.11 3.76 15.81
CA GLU A 93 0.22 3.36 17.22
C GLU A 93 1.46 3.92 17.92
N GLY A 94 2.41 4.49 17.16
CA GLY A 94 3.65 5.09 17.65
C GLY A 94 4.82 4.11 17.78
N TYR A 95 4.75 2.91 17.18
CA TYR A 95 5.85 1.94 17.21
C TYR A 95 6.96 2.25 16.20
N THR A 96 6.66 3.04 15.17
CA THR A 96 7.61 3.47 14.14
C THR A 96 7.52 4.98 13.91
N SER A 97 8.45 5.53 13.15
CA SER A 97 8.44 6.94 12.70
C SER A 97 8.10 7.02 11.21
N ILE A 98 7.80 8.23 10.74
CA ILE A 98 7.56 8.47 9.31
C ILE A 98 8.76 8.06 8.44
N HIS A 99 9.99 8.22 8.92
CA HIS A 99 11.17 7.81 8.15
C HIS A 99 11.29 6.29 8.02
N VAL A 100 10.97 5.56 9.10
CA VAL A 100 10.99 4.09 9.10
C VAL A 100 9.87 3.55 8.21
N ASP A 101 8.69 4.16 8.28
CA ASP A 101 7.53 3.87 7.43
C ASP A 101 7.85 4.05 5.93
N GLN A 102 8.39 5.20 5.54
CA GLN A 102 8.74 5.45 4.14
C GLN A 102 9.86 4.54 3.63
N ALA A 103 10.88 4.27 4.46
CA ALA A 103 11.93 3.31 4.12
C ALA A 103 11.35 1.90 3.92
N PHE A 104 10.42 1.48 4.78
CA PHE A 104 9.73 0.21 4.65
C PHE A 104 8.96 0.12 3.32
N HIS A 105 8.19 1.15 2.95
CA HIS A 105 7.45 1.13 1.69
C HIS A 105 8.35 1.09 0.46
N VAL A 106 9.48 1.82 0.46
CA VAL A 106 10.50 1.73 -0.62
C VAL A 106 11.04 0.30 -0.75
N VAL A 107 11.45 -0.31 0.37
CA VAL A 107 11.96 -1.69 0.39
C VAL A 107 10.89 -2.68 -0.07
N CYS A 108 9.64 -2.48 0.36
CA CYS A 108 8.49 -3.30 -0.03
C CYS A 108 8.25 -3.25 -1.55
N LYS A 109 8.26 -2.05 -2.17
CA LYS A 109 8.11 -1.92 -3.63
C LYS A 109 9.25 -2.56 -4.40
N LEU A 110 10.48 -2.42 -3.89
CA LEU A 110 11.63 -3.08 -4.48
C LEU A 110 11.49 -4.60 -4.39
N ALA A 111 11.03 -5.13 -3.26
CA ALA A 111 10.78 -6.56 -3.08
C ALA A 111 9.73 -7.08 -4.06
N TRP A 112 8.60 -6.40 -4.25
CA TRP A 112 7.59 -6.80 -5.24
C TRP A 112 8.16 -6.80 -6.66
N ALA A 113 8.88 -5.75 -7.04
CA ALA A 113 9.48 -5.65 -8.38
C ALA A 113 10.50 -6.78 -8.62
N LEU A 114 11.33 -7.11 -7.63
CA LEU A 114 12.29 -8.21 -7.71
C LEU A 114 11.59 -9.57 -7.79
N MET A 115 10.59 -9.82 -6.95
CA MET A 115 9.85 -11.09 -6.96
C MET A 115 9.18 -11.35 -8.31
N LEU A 116 8.50 -10.34 -8.89
CA LEU A 116 7.85 -10.45 -10.19
C LEU A 116 8.86 -10.69 -11.33
N VAL A 117 9.98 -9.96 -11.34
CA VAL A 117 11.02 -10.13 -12.37
C VAL A 117 11.72 -11.48 -12.29
N ASN A 118 11.84 -12.05 -11.09
CA ASN A 118 12.40 -13.38 -10.87
C ASN A 118 11.34 -14.50 -11.00
N GLY A 119 10.15 -14.21 -11.52
CA GLY A 119 9.15 -15.22 -11.85
C GLY A 119 8.35 -15.74 -10.67
N VAL A 120 8.36 -15.06 -9.51
CA VAL A 120 7.49 -15.40 -8.37
C VAL A 120 6.06 -14.99 -8.72
N THR A 121 5.39 -15.90 -9.41
CA THR A 121 4.03 -15.75 -9.94
C THR A 121 3.22 -16.97 -9.56
N LEU A 122 1.90 -16.81 -9.55
CA LEU A 122 0.96 -17.90 -9.36
C LEU A 122 0.43 -18.30 -10.74
N ALA A 123 0.65 -19.56 -11.11
CA ALA A 123 -0.07 -20.15 -12.23
C ALA A 123 -1.56 -20.25 -11.88
N ALA A 124 -2.41 -19.96 -12.86
CA ALA A 124 -3.84 -20.24 -12.79
C ALA A 124 -4.08 -21.67 -13.30
#